data_AF-A0A7X9EBF3-F1
#
_entry.id   AF-A0A7X9EBF3-F1
#
_cell.length_a   1.000
_cell.length_b   1.000
_cell.length_c   1.000
_cell.angle_alpha   90.00
_cell.angle_beta   90.00
_cell.angle_gamma   90.00
#
_symmetry.space_group_name_H-M   'P 1'
#
loop_
_entity.id
_entity.type
_entity.pdbx_description
1 polymer ?
#
loop_
_entity_poly.entity_id
_entity_poly.type
_entity_poly.pdbx_seq_one_letter_code
_entity_poly.pdbx_strand_id
1 'polypeptide(L)'
;MDNNRNIIPIIKSLYPSLHRVEKKIAGFILENPEKIIYMPIAQVAKELKVAESSVVNFCKIIGFDGFKQLKINLVKNLDNPEKLIYEDINKDDSQQDV
;
A
#
# COMPACT_ATOMS: atom_id res chain seq x y z
N MET A 1 8.77 -14.70 -11.32
CA MET A 1 7.83 -14.90 -10.19
C MET A 1 6.49 -14.34 -10.61
N ASP A 2 5.43 -15.12 -10.53
CA ASP A 2 4.14 -14.84 -11.17
C ASP A 2 3.54 -13.48 -10.75
N ASN A 3 3.43 -12.60 -11.74
CA ASN A 3 3.00 -11.20 -11.62
C ASN A 3 1.47 -11.03 -11.47
N ASN A 4 0.75 -12.11 -11.12
CA ASN A 4 -0.72 -12.18 -11.12
C ASN A 4 -1.32 -12.70 -9.80
N ARG A 5 -0.58 -12.63 -8.68
CA ARG A 5 -1.15 -12.97 -7.37
C ARG A 5 -2.08 -11.86 -6.90
N ASN A 6 -3.33 -12.22 -6.61
CA ASN A 6 -4.24 -11.35 -5.89
C ASN A 6 -3.74 -11.15 -4.46
N ILE A 7 -3.43 -9.91 -4.09
CA ILE A 7 -2.92 -9.59 -2.76
C ILE A 7 -3.98 -9.62 -1.67
N ILE A 8 -5.26 -9.45 -2.02
CA ILE A 8 -6.36 -9.39 -1.04
C ILE A 8 -6.46 -10.68 -0.20
N PRO A 9 -6.45 -11.90 -0.79
CA PRO A 9 -6.39 -13.15 -0.02
C PRO A 9 -5.20 -13.24 0.94
N ILE A 10 -4.03 -12.75 0.53
CA ILE A 10 -2.80 -12.79 1.34
C ILE A 10 -2.96 -11.88 2.56
N ILE A 11 -3.46 -10.65 2.36
CA ILE A 11 -3.73 -9.71 3.45
C ILE A 11 -4.73 -10.32 4.43
N LYS A 12 -5.81 -10.95 3.94
CA LYS A 12 -6.80 -11.63 4.79
C LYS A 12 -6.18 -12.77 5.60
N SER A 13 -5.32 -13.58 4.98
CA SER A 13 -4.64 -14.68 5.65
C SER A 13 -3.66 -14.22 6.74
N LEU A 14 -2.97 -13.10 6.52
CA LEU A 14 -2.03 -12.54 7.49
C LEU A 14 -2.74 -11.73 8.59
N TYR A 15 -3.94 -11.21 8.31
CA TYR A 15 -4.67 -10.31 9.20
C TYR A 15 -4.71 -10.74 10.67
N PRO A 16 -4.94 -12.03 11.03
CA PRO A 16 -4.98 -12.45 12.42
C PRO A 16 -3.67 -12.22 13.17
N SER A 17 -2.52 -12.41 12.51
CA SER A 17 -1.18 -12.28 13.11
C SER A 17 -0.64 -10.85 13.11
N LEU A 18 -1.31 -9.92 12.42
CA LEU A 18 -0.88 -8.52 12.35
C LEU A 18 -1.02 -7.79 13.69
N HIS A 19 -0.09 -6.89 13.96
CA HIS A 19 -0.11 -5.99 15.11
C HIS A 19 -1.02 -4.77 14.86
N ARG A 20 -1.24 -3.94 15.90
CA ARG A 20 -2.23 -2.84 15.87
C ARG A 20 -2.11 -1.91 14.64
N VAL A 21 -0.89 -1.49 14.30
CA VAL A 21 -0.64 -0.58 13.16
C VAL A 21 -0.85 -1.29 11.83
N GLU A 22 -0.34 -2.51 11.69
CA GLU A 22 -0.50 -3.34 10.50
C GLU A 22 -1.97 -3.69 10.24
N LYS A 23 -2.74 -4.02 11.29
CA LYS A 23 -4.19 -4.27 11.19
C LYS A 23 -4.96 -3.06 10.69
N LYS A 24 -4.57 -1.85 11.10
CA LYS A 24 -5.17 -0.60 10.56
C LYS A 24 -4.91 -0.47 9.06
N ILE A 25 -3.66 -0.67 8.64
CA ILE A 25 -3.27 -0.54 7.23
C ILE A 25 -3.95 -1.64 6.39
N ALA A 26 -3.90 -2.89 6.86
CA ALA A 26 -4.58 -4.01 6.22
C ALA A 26 -6.09 -3.81 6.13
N GLY A 27 -6.73 -3.36 7.21
CA GLY A 27 -8.16 -3.08 7.24
C GLY A 27 -8.54 -2.01 6.20
N PHE A 28 -7.77 -0.92 6.15
CA PHE A 28 -7.99 0.13 5.16
C PHE A 28 -7.91 -0.37 3.71
N ILE A 29 -6.92 -1.22 3.40
CA ILE A 29 -6.77 -1.83 2.06
C ILE A 29 -7.94 -2.76 1.75
N LEU A 30 -8.37 -3.58 2.71
CA LEU A 30 -9.45 -4.55 2.52
C LEU A 30 -10.82 -3.87 2.35
N GLU A 31 -11.04 -2.76 3.07
CA GLU A 31 -12.29 -1.99 3.00
C GLU A 31 -12.32 -1.04 1.79
N ASN A 32 -11.17 -0.54 1.35
CA ASN A 32 -11.08 0.51 0.33
C ASN A 32 -10.03 0.21 -0.78
N PRO A 33 -10.05 -0.98 -1.42
CA PRO A 33 -9.02 -1.37 -2.39
C PRO A 33 -8.99 -0.47 -3.63
N GLU A 34 -10.15 0.07 -4.05
CA GLU A 34 -10.25 1.01 -5.16
C GLU A 34 -9.82 2.43 -4.80
N LYS A 35 -9.90 2.82 -3.51
CA LYS A 35 -9.52 4.16 -3.06
C LYS A 35 -8.01 4.27 -2.94
N ILE A 36 -7.38 3.28 -2.30
CA ILE A 36 -5.97 3.35 -1.90
C ILE A 36 -5.02 3.47 -3.10
N ILE A 37 -5.40 2.92 -4.26
CA ILE A 37 -4.59 3.02 -5.47
C ILE A 37 -4.42 4.47 -5.94
N TYR A 38 -5.38 5.36 -5.67
CA TYR A 38 -5.30 6.77 -6.03
C TYR A 38 -4.72 7.64 -4.92
N MET A 39 -4.31 7.06 -3.79
CA MET A 39 -3.77 7.84 -2.67
C MET A 39 -2.24 7.82 -2.69
N PRO A 40 -1.58 8.97 -2.44
CA PRO A 40 -0.18 9.00 -2.05
C PRO A 40 0.03 8.32 -0.69
N ILE A 41 1.22 7.77 -0.46
CA ILE A 41 1.56 7.12 0.81
C ILE A 41 1.39 8.07 2.01
N ALA A 42 1.75 9.34 1.85
CA ALA A 42 1.57 10.40 2.85
C ALA A 42 0.10 10.58 3.26
N GLN A 43 -0.82 10.49 2.30
CA GLN A 43 -2.25 10.62 2.57
C GLN A 43 -2.78 9.40 3.33
N VAL A 44 -2.36 8.19 2.94
CA VAL A 44 -2.73 6.95 3.65
C VAL A 44 -2.21 6.99 5.08
N ALA A 45 -0.96 7.39 5.28
CA ALA A 45 -0.33 7.53 6.58
C ALA A 45 -1.10 8.54 7.46
N LYS A 46 -1.46 9.70 6.89
CA LYS A 46 -2.26 10.74 7.56
C LYS A 46 -3.65 10.25 7.95
N GLU A 47 -4.37 9.57 7.04
CA GLU A 47 -5.73 9.06 7.29
C GLU A 47 -5.74 8.02 8.42
N LEU A 48 -4.72 7.16 8.46
CA LEU A 48 -4.58 6.11 9.48
C LEU A 48 -3.91 6.58 10.78
N LYS A 49 -3.39 7.81 10.80
CA LYS A 49 -2.58 8.39 11.88
C LYS A 49 -1.37 7.50 12.22
N VAL A 50 -0.58 7.17 11.20
CA VAL A 50 0.65 6.37 11.30
C VAL A 50 1.77 7.07 10.53
N ALA A 51 3.02 6.65 10.72
CA ALA A 51 4.14 7.14 9.91
C ALA A 51 4.11 6.52 8.51
N GLU A 52 4.61 7.23 7.49
CA GLU A 52 4.77 6.68 6.14
C GLU A 52 5.65 5.42 6.14
N SER A 53 6.70 5.40 6.99
CA SER A 53 7.54 4.22 7.22
C SER A 53 6.77 3.00 7.71
N SER A 54 5.66 3.19 8.45
CA SER A 54 4.79 2.09 8.87
C SER A 54 4.05 1.48 7.68
N VAL A 55 3.64 2.30 6.71
CA VAL A 55 3.01 1.82 5.46
C VAL A 55 4.02 1.08 4.60
N VAL A 56 5.25 1.58 4.48
CA VAL A 56 6.35 0.88 3.79
C VAL A 56 6.67 -0.45 4.45
N ASN A 57 6.80 -0.48 5.79
CA ASN A 57 7.06 -1.72 6.52
C ASN A 57 5.94 -2.73 6.37
N PHE A 58 4.67 -2.28 6.38
CA PHE A 58 3.54 -3.15 6.09
C PHE A 58 3.64 -3.77 4.68
N CYS A 59 4.04 -3.01 3.66
CA CYS A 59 4.25 -3.53 2.32
C CYS A 59 5.28 -4.68 2.32
N LYS A 60 6.38 -4.53 3.06
CA LYS A 60 7.42 -5.56 3.21
C LYS A 60 6.89 -6.83 3.90
N ILE A 61 6.07 -6.67 4.94
CA ILE A 61 5.45 -7.80 5.66
C ILE A 61 4.59 -8.66 4.73
N ILE A 62 3.89 -8.03 3.78
CA ILE A 62 3.02 -8.75 2.82
C ILE A 62 3.74 -9.11 1.51
N GLY A 63 5.05 -8.89 1.42
CA GLY A 63 5.90 -9.35 0.32
C GLY A 63 6.14 -8.36 -0.83
N PHE A 64 6.02 -7.04 -0.60
CA PHE A 64 6.40 -6.00 -1.56
C PHE A 64 7.52 -5.12 -1.04
N ASP A 65 8.36 -4.63 -1.95
CA ASP A 65 9.47 -3.73 -1.58
C ASP A 65 9.00 -2.32 -1.21
N GLY A 66 7.76 -1.97 -1.56
CA GLY A 66 7.17 -0.69 -1.21
C GLY A 66 5.75 -0.46 -1.73
N PHE A 67 5.22 0.72 -1.42
CA PHE A 67 3.82 1.06 -1.65
C PHE A 67 3.44 1.10 -3.14
N LYS A 68 4.34 1.54 -4.01
CA LYS A 68 4.12 1.54 -5.47
C LYS A 68 3.88 0.14 -6.02
N GLN A 69 4.66 -0.86 -5.60
CA GLN A 69 4.48 -2.24 -6.04
C GLN A 69 3.14 -2.82 -5.55
N LEU A 70 2.76 -2.51 -4.30
CA LEU A 70 1.44 -2.87 -3.76
C LEU A 70 0.31 -2.30 -4.63
N LYS A 71 0.35 -1.00 -4.96
CA LYS A 71 -0.65 -0.35 -5.81
C LYS A 71 -0.75 -1.00 -7.19
N ILE A 72 0.39 -1.26 -7.84
CA ILE A 72 0.42 -1.96 -9.15
C ILE A 72 -0.24 -3.32 -9.05
N ASN A 73 0.01 -4.08 -7.97
CA ASN A 73 -0.63 -5.38 -7.77
C ASN A 73 -2.14 -5.24 -7.56
N LEU A 74 -2.59 -4.29 -6.73
CA LEU A 74 -4.01 -4.04 -6.52
C LEU A 74 -4.73 -3.72 -7.83
N VAL A 75 -4.19 -2.83 -8.66
CA VAL A 75 -4.76 -2.43 -9.96
C VAL A 75 -4.96 -3.61 -10.89
N LYS A 76 -3.96 -4.49 -10.99
CA LYS A 76 -4.05 -5.68 -11.84
C LYS A 76 -5.15 -6.66 -11.42
N ASN A 77 -5.58 -6.58 -10.16
CA ASN A 77 -6.62 -7.43 -9.59
C ASN A 77 -7.98 -6.72 -9.47
N LEU A 78 -8.09 -5.47 -9.91
CA LEU A 78 -9.35 -4.75 -10.04
C LEU A 78 -9.86 -4.91 -11.47
N ASP A 79 -11.19 -4.94 -11.63
CA ASP A 79 -11.86 -5.19 -12.91
C ASP A 79 -11.64 -4.06 -13.96
N ASN A 80 -10.88 -3.01 -13.63
CA ASN A 80 -10.63 -1.87 -14.51
C ASN A 80 -9.19 -1.29 -14.37
N PRO A 81 -8.20 -1.82 -15.12
CA PRO A 81 -6.79 -1.49 -14.95
C PRO A 81 -6.32 -0.17 -15.60
N GLU A 82 -7.16 0.54 -16.35
CA GLU A 82 -6.72 1.60 -17.29
C GLU A 82 -6.31 2.96 -16.67
N LYS A 83 -6.32 3.14 -15.34
CA LYS A 83 -6.31 4.51 -14.77
C LYS A 83 -5.21 4.93 -13.79
N LEU A 84 -4.09 4.21 -13.67
CA LEU A 84 -3.13 4.47 -12.58
C LEU A 84 -1.69 4.71 -13.00
N ILE A 85 -1.44 5.87 -13.61
CA ILE A 85 -0.09 6.45 -13.70
C ILE A 85 -0.13 7.98 -13.52
N TYR A 86 -0.72 8.48 -12.44
CA TYR A 86 -0.48 9.87 -12.02
C TYR A 86 -0.62 9.88 -10.49
N GLU A 87 0.48 10.05 -9.76
CA GLU A 87 0.58 10.90 -8.55
C GLU A 87 1.85 10.67 -7.70
N ASP A 88 2.61 9.59 -7.87
CA ASP A 88 3.86 9.40 -7.09
C ASP A 88 5.12 9.90 -7.83
N ILE A 89 5.04 11.06 -8.48
CA ILE A 89 6.24 11.82 -8.85
C ILE A 89 6.20 13.12 -8.06
N ASN A 90 6.37 13.07 -6.73
CA ASN A 90 6.91 14.22 -6.00
C ASN A 90 7.31 13.84 -4.56
N LYS A 91 8.58 14.12 -4.29
CA LYS A 91 9.24 14.31 -2.99
C LYS A 91 9.66 13.06 -2.20
N ASP A 92 10.88 12.59 -2.48
CA ASP A 92 11.90 12.52 -1.43
C ASP A 92 13.31 12.74 -2.01
N ASP A 93 13.50 13.91 -2.63
CA ASP A 93 14.84 14.47 -2.86
C ASP A 93 14.92 15.77 -2.05
N SER A 94 14.96 15.61 -0.72
CA SER A 94 15.47 16.62 0.22
C SER A 94 15.58 16.02 1.63
N GLN A 95 16.53 15.10 1.79
CA GLN A 95 17.29 15.11 3.03
C GLN A 95 18.26 16.30 2.95
N GLN A 96 17.90 17.39 3.63
CA GLN A 96 18.90 18.32 4.16
C GLN A 96 19.54 17.65 5.37
N ASP A 97 20.84 17.40 5.27
CA ASP A 97 21.86 17.24 6.31
C ASP A 97 23.16 17.12 5.49
N VAL A 98 24.15 18.02 5.47
CA VAL A 98 24.64 19.07 6.39
C VAL A 98 25.41 20.09 5.55
#